data_AF-C3YD29-F1
#
_entry.id   AF-C3YD29-F1
#
_cell.length_a   1.000
_cell.length_b   1.000
_cell.length_c   1.000
_cell.angle_alpha   90.00
_cell.angle_beta   90.00
_cell.angle_gamma   90.00
#
_symmetry.space_group_name_H-M   'P 1'
#
loop_
_entity.id
_entity.type
_entity.pdbx_description
1 polymer ?
#
loop_
_entity_poly.entity_id
_entity_poly.type
_entity_poly.pdbx_seq_one_letter_code
_entity_poly.pdbx_strand_id
1 'polypeptide(L)'
;MARLVAVYREEEYEFDRRQIPLVIDETLTMVMEFQDGGFSMDYHNVKQKELDSFHQKLDVLSKDELAVELMVTSKQLFRALSQLVPCVGCRRSVERLFNQLVESGHPAIEPLIVTPHSVLSIKHAYLFDPRSVYTLFYVHGARLQDVMESIPKSSKKNNRCLLHSLDTHKAKLTGSWIDVWELLSQDCRDEVVLINCESLLETMETYLRKHRFCTECKSKVLRAYSLLTGDIDSTNEKGYCATLYEGLRCCPHERHIHVSGETDFIAHLIGRAEPELAGSRRERHAKTIDIAQEEVLTCLGIHLYERLHRIWQKLRAEEQTWEMLFYVGVDTLRKSFEMAVEQKQGFTQLEQLCLEIKEEERARELKQEKK
;
A
#
# COMPACT_ATOMS: atom_id res chain seq x y z
N MET A 1 5.77 -3.97 -3.99
CA MET A 1 4.79 -2.88 -4.06
C MET A 1 3.61 -3.35 -4.87
N ALA A 2 2.43 -3.25 -4.28
CA ALA A 2 1.15 -3.52 -4.92
C ALA A 2 0.98 -2.71 -6.22
N ARG A 3 0.20 -3.24 -7.15
CA ARG A 3 -0.13 -2.59 -8.42
C ARG A 3 -1.49 -1.92 -8.33
N LEU A 4 -1.73 -0.94 -9.20
CA LEU A 4 -3.03 -0.31 -9.36
C LEU A 4 -3.58 -0.73 -10.72
N VAL A 5 -4.51 -1.68 -10.71
CA VAL A 5 -4.87 -2.47 -11.90
C VAL A 5 -6.08 -1.93 -12.63
N ALA A 6 -6.95 -1.19 -11.95
CA ALA A 6 -8.16 -0.61 -12.53
C ALA A 6 -8.65 0.61 -11.74
N VAL A 7 -9.59 1.33 -12.32
CA VAL A 7 -10.33 2.42 -11.64
C VAL A 7 -11.63 1.83 -11.12
N TYR A 8 -11.89 1.97 -9.83
CA TYR A 8 -13.08 1.40 -9.21
C TYR A 8 -14.27 2.34 -9.40
N ARG A 9 -15.25 1.89 -10.17
CA ARG A 9 -16.56 2.53 -10.34
C ARG A 9 -17.58 1.57 -9.74
N GLU A 10 -18.31 2.02 -8.71
CA GLU A 10 -19.08 1.20 -7.77
C GLU A 10 -20.09 0.21 -8.41
N GLU A 11 -20.42 0.35 -9.69
CA GLU A 11 -21.49 -0.41 -10.34
C GLU A 11 -21.03 -1.66 -11.11
N GLU A 12 -19.73 -1.85 -11.41
CA GLU A 12 -19.31 -2.90 -12.38
C GLU A 12 -18.02 -3.68 -12.05
N TYR A 13 -17.38 -3.46 -10.90
CA TYR A 13 -16.08 -4.08 -10.64
C TYR A 13 -16.14 -5.35 -9.76
N GLU A 14 -15.83 -6.50 -10.35
CA GLU A 14 -15.61 -7.75 -9.62
C GLU A 14 -14.14 -7.85 -9.17
N PHE A 15 -13.90 -7.89 -7.85
CA PHE A 15 -12.55 -8.00 -7.31
C PHE A 15 -12.00 -9.42 -7.45
N ASP A 16 -10.80 -9.53 -8.01
CA ASP A 16 -10.03 -10.77 -7.98
C ASP A 16 -9.41 -11.04 -6.60
N ARG A 17 -8.74 -12.18 -6.49
CA ARG A 17 -7.91 -12.53 -5.32
C ARG A 17 -6.88 -11.42 -5.08
N ARG A 18 -6.69 -11.06 -3.82
CA ARG A 18 -5.73 -10.03 -3.41
C ARG A 18 -5.96 -8.64 -4.00
N GLN A 19 -7.20 -8.33 -4.39
CA GLN A 19 -7.59 -6.99 -4.77
C GLN A 19 -8.47 -6.35 -3.70
N ILE A 20 -8.29 -5.04 -3.50
CA ILE A 20 -9.14 -4.21 -2.65
C ILE A 20 -9.36 -2.83 -3.28
N PRO A 21 -10.46 -2.14 -2.93
CA PRO A 21 -10.61 -0.74 -3.27
C PRO A 21 -9.63 0.13 -2.45
N LEU A 22 -8.90 1.00 -3.15
CA LEU A 22 -8.02 2.01 -2.58
C LEU A 22 -8.59 3.41 -2.85
N VAL A 23 -9.16 4.00 -1.80
CA VAL A 23 -9.72 5.35 -1.86
C VAL A 23 -8.59 6.39 -1.83
N ILE A 24 -8.36 7.05 -2.98
CA ILE A 24 -7.34 8.09 -3.12
C ILE A 24 -7.87 9.40 -2.55
N ASP A 25 -9.05 9.81 -3.02
CA ASP A 25 -9.83 10.96 -2.53
C ASP A 25 -11.32 10.77 -2.84
N GLU A 26 -12.12 11.83 -2.69
CA GLU A 26 -13.58 11.81 -2.88
C GLU A 26 -14.00 11.49 -4.32
N THR A 27 -13.11 11.69 -5.29
CA THR A 27 -13.42 11.54 -6.73
C THR A 27 -12.76 10.33 -7.36
N LEU A 28 -11.74 9.76 -6.72
CA LEU A 28 -10.92 8.71 -7.30
C LEU A 28 -10.73 7.56 -6.31
N THR A 29 -11.28 6.40 -6.69
CA THR A 29 -10.98 5.11 -6.08
C THR A 29 -10.35 4.22 -7.13
N MET A 30 -9.25 3.57 -6.78
CA MET A 30 -8.54 2.64 -7.65
C MET A 30 -8.60 1.23 -7.07
N VAL A 31 -8.35 0.23 -7.90
CA VAL A 31 -8.24 -1.16 -7.48
C VAL A 31 -6.77 -1.47 -7.24
N MET A 32 -6.44 -1.77 -6.00
CA MET A 32 -5.12 -2.14 -5.57
C MET A 32 -4.99 -3.65 -5.52
N GLU A 33 -4.01 -4.18 -6.23
CA GLU A 33 -3.66 -5.60 -6.27
C GLU A 33 -2.36 -5.85 -5.50
N PHE A 34 -2.43 -6.61 -4.41
CA PHE A 34 -1.22 -7.02 -3.70
C PHE A 34 -0.44 -8.02 -4.54
N GLN A 35 0.87 -7.81 -4.66
CA GLN A 35 1.69 -8.75 -5.39
C GLN A 35 1.66 -10.13 -4.73
N ASP A 36 1.85 -11.17 -5.54
CA ASP A 36 1.88 -12.52 -5.02
C ASP A 36 3.03 -12.74 -4.02
N GLY A 37 4.06 -11.86 -4.06
CA GLY A 37 4.99 -11.59 -2.95
C GLY A 37 5.82 -12.79 -2.49
N GLY A 38 5.83 -13.89 -3.25
CA GLY A 38 6.37 -15.17 -2.79
C GLY A 38 5.55 -15.79 -1.64
N PHE A 39 4.32 -15.34 -1.43
CA PHE A 39 3.27 -16.03 -0.66
C PHE A 39 2.51 -17.05 -1.52
N SER A 40 3.08 -17.36 -2.68
CA SER A 40 2.71 -18.55 -3.42
C SER A 40 2.99 -19.76 -2.53
N MET A 41 2.12 -20.76 -2.60
CA MET A 41 2.31 -22.06 -1.95
C MET A 41 3.42 -22.87 -2.64
N ASP A 42 4.33 -22.21 -3.38
CA ASP A 42 5.48 -22.79 -4.04
C ASP A 42 6.45 -23.32 -2.99
N TYR A 43 6.54 -24.64 -2.96
CA TYR A 43 7.14 -25.37 -1.87
C TYR A 43 8.68 -25.47 -1.94
N HIS A 44 9.33 -24.49 -2.55
CA HIS A 44 10.78 -24.50 -2.72
C HIS A 44 11.47 -24.25 -1.37
N ASN A 45 12.49 -25.07 -1.07
CA ASN A 45 13.39 -24.96 0.10
C ASN A 45 12.85 -25.41 1.48
N VAL A 46 11.70 -26.08 1.56
CA VAL A 46 11.27 -26.73 2.82
C VAL A 46 12.11 -27.97 3.08
N LYS A 47 12.81 -28.04 4.23
CA LYS A 47 13.56 -29.25 4.61
C LYS A 47 12.58 -30.37 4.96
N GLN A 48 12.67 -31.50 4.27
CA GLN A 48 11.76 -32.64 4.46
C GLN A 48 11.63 -33.06 5.94
N LYS A 49 12.74 -33.10 6.67
CA LYS A 49 12.75 -33.46 8.10
C LYS A 49 11.90 -32.53 8.98
N GLU A 50 11.90 -31.24 8.69
CA GLU A 50 11.10 -30.25 9.44
C GLU A 50 9.61 -30.41 9.10
N LEU A 51 9.30 -30.69 7.83
CA LEU A 51 7.94 -30.97 7.38
C LEU A 51 7.38 -32.28 7.98
N ASP A 52 8.19 -33.34 8.05
CA ASP A 52 7.78 -34.62 8.64
C ASP A 52 7.46 -34.45 10.14
N SER A 53 8.28 -33.68 10.86
CA SER A 53 8.01 -33.34 12.27
C SER A 53 6.74 -32.51 12.42
N PHE A 54 6.49 -31.56 11.52
CA PHE A 54 5.25 -30.79 11.52
C PHE A 54 4.02 -31.66 11.21
N HIS A 55 4.13 -32.59 10.27
CA HIS A 55 3.06 -33.53 9.94
C HIS A 55 2.62 -34.32 11.17
N GLN A 56 3.58 -34.83 11.95
CA GLN A 56 3.30 -35.53 13.20
C GLN A 56 2.58 -34.65 14.22
N LYS A 57 2.92 -33.36 14.31
CA LYS A 57 2.21 -32.40 15.17
C LYS A 57 0.79 -32.15 14.69
N LEU A 58 0.59 -32.03 13.38
CA LEU A 58 -0.73 -31.82 12.79
C LEU A 58 -1.66 -33.01 13.05
N ASP A 59 -1.14 -34.24 12.91
CA ASP A 59 -1.88 -35.50 13.12
C ASP A 59 -2.32 -35.73 14.57
N VAL A 60 -1.77 -34.98 15.54
CA VAL A 60 -2.25 -34.98 16.92
C VAL A 60 -3.71 -34.53 16.98
N LEU A 61 -4.10 -33.56 16.15
CA LEU A 61 -5.45 -33.03 16.08
C LEU A 61 -6.25 -33.77 14.99
N SER A 62 -7.49 -34.14 15.30
CA SER A 62 -8.45 -34.55 14.27
C SER A 62 -8.77 -33.37 13.35
N LYS A 63 -9.35 -33.65 12.18
CA LYS A 63 -9.72 -32.60 11.23
C LYS A 63 -10.70 -31.58 11.82
N ASP A 64 -11.64 -32.03 12.65
CA ASP A 64 -12.63 -31.15 13.28
C ASP A 64 -11.96 -30.27 14.35
N GLU A 65 -11.10 -30.84 15.19
CA GLU A 65 -10.31 -30.08 16.16
C GLU A 65 -9.42 -29.07 15.44
N LEU A 66 -8.69 -29.48 14.40
CA LEU A 66 -7.83 -28.59 13.63
C LEU A 66 -8.62 -27.42 13.03
N ALA A 67 -9.80 -27.69 12.47
CA ALA A 67 -10.65 -26.65 11.90
C ALA A 67 -11.12 -25.65 12.97
N VAL A 68 -11.48 -26.12 14.18
CA VAL A 68 -11.88 -25.27 15.30
C VAL A 68 -10.70 -24.46 15.84
N GLU A 69 -9.54 -25.08 16.03
CA GLU A 69 -8.35 -24.42 16.60
C GLU A 69 -7.76 -23.37 15.65
N LEU A 70 -8.04 -23.49 14.34
CA LEU A 70 -7.68 -22.52 13.32
C LEU A 70 -8.80 -21.53 13.02
N MET A 71 -9.72 -21.31 13.97
CA MET A 71 -10.68 -20.19 13.97
C MET A 71 -10.28 -19.15 15.01
N VAL A 72 -9.84 -17.99 14.55
CA VAL A 72 -9.44 -16.87 15.40
C VAL A 72 -10.51 -15.79 15.36
N THR A 73 -11.11 -15.47 16.52
CA THR A 73 -12.07 -14.36 16.63
C THR A 73 -11.39 -13.01 16.46
N SER A 74 -12.13 -12.00 16.00
CA SER A 74 -11.66 -10.60 15.96
C SER A 74 -11.10 -10.12 17.31
N LYS A 75 -11.71 -10.55 18.43
CA LYS A 75 -11.22 -10.23 19.78
C LYS A 75 -9.83 -10.79 20.06
N GLN A 76 -9.55 -12.02 19.65
CA GLN A 76 -8.22 -12.62 19.79
C GLN A 76 -7.21 -11.92 18.86
N LEU A 77 -7.61 -11.68 17.61
CA LEU A 77 -6.78 -11.01 16.62
C LEU A 77 -6.38 -9.60 17.06
N PHE A 78 -7.33 -8.77 17.51
CA PHE A 78 -7.05 -7.39 17.93
C PHE A 78 -6.28 -7.32 19.25
N ARG A 79 -6.42 -8.34 20.12
CA ARG A 79 -5.55 -8.49 21.29
C ARG A 79 -4.10 -8.76 20.84
N ALA A 80 -3.88 -9.69 19.91
CA ALA A 80 -2.54 -9.96 19.38
C ALA A 80 -1.96 -8.73 18.67
N LEU A 81 -2.76 -8.05 17.84
CA LEU A 81 -2.41 -6.79 17.18
C LEU A 81 -1.94 -5.72 18.19
N SER A 82 -2.64 -5.59 19.32
CA SER A 82 -2.28 -4.61 20.35
C SER A 82 -0.93 -4.87 21.02
N GLN A 83 -0.49 -6.15 21.06
CA GLN A 83 0.77 -6.58 21.64
C GLN A 83 1.92 -6.47 20.63
N LEU A 84 1.66 -6.79 19.37
CA LEU A 84 2.66 -6.82 18.29
C LEU A 84 2.93 -5.43 17.69
N VAL A 85 1.89 -4.59 17.56
CA VAL A 85 1.97 -3.31 16.83
C VAL A 85 1.84 -2.13 17.80
N PRO A 86 2.91 -1.36 18.05
CA PRO A 86 2.88 -0.25 19.00
C PRO A 86 2.15 1.00 18.45
N CYS A 87 2.04 1.14 17.13
CA CYS A 87 1.44 2.32 16.51
C CYS A 87 -0.09 2.23 16.49
N VAL A 88 -0.76 3.12 17.25
CA VAL A 88 -2.23 3.21 17.30
C VAL A 88 -2.85 3.41 15.91
N GLY A 89 -2.24 4.22 15.04
CA GLY A 89 -2.71 4.45 13.68
C GLY A 89 -2.75 3.15 12.87
N CYS A 90 -1.67 2.39 12.89
CA CYS A 90 -1.60 1.09 12.22
C CYS A 90 -2.65 0.11 12.76
N ARG A 91 -2.85 0.06 14.08
CA ARG A 91 -3.87 -0.81 14.68
C ARG A 91 -5.27 -0.49 14.17
N ARG A 92 -5.62 0.80 14.13
CA ARG A 92 -6.90 1.27 13.58
C ARG A 92 -7.06 0.95 12.09
N SER A 93 -5.99 1.08 11.30
CA SER A 93 -6.04 0.72 9.88
C SER A 93 -6.27 -0.78 9.68
N VAL A 94 -5.61 -1.63 10.47
CA VAL A 94 -5.81 -3.10 10.42
C VAL A 94 -7.23 -3.47 10.85
N GLU A 95 -7.74 -2.88 11.93
CA GLU A 95 -9.13 -3.07 12.37
C GLU A 95 -10.13 -2.65 11.28
N ARG A 96 -9.91 -1.49 10.63
CA ARG A 96 -10.73 -1.02 9.51
C ARG A 96 -10.72 -2.02 8.36
N LEU A 97 -9.54 -2.45 7.90
CA LEU A 97 -9.42 -3.40 6.79
C LEU A 97 -10.10 -4.73 7.15
N PHE A 98 -9.90 -5.25 8.36
CA PHE A 98 -10.56 -6.46 8.83
C PHE A 98 -12.09 -6.35 8.74
N ASN A 99 -12.66 -5.26 9.26
CA ASN A 99 -14.11 -5.05 9.22
C ASN A 99 -14.64 -4.89 7.79
N GLN A 100 -13.90 -4.22 6.90
CA GLN A 100 -14.24 -4.16 5.48
C GLN A 100 -14.27 -5.55 4.83
N LEU A 101 -13.37 -6.45 5.21
CA LEU A 101 -13.38 -7.84 4.73
C LEU A 101 -14.53 -8.67 5.32
N VAL A 102 -14.93 -8.40 6.56
CA VAL A 102 -16.15 -9.00 7.15
C VAL A 102 -17.39 -8.60 6.36
N GLU A 103 -17.51 -7.31 6.01
CA GLU A 103 -18.68 -6.76 5.30
C GLU A 103 -18.72 -7.18 3.83
N SER A 104 -17.57 -7.14 3.14
CA SER A 104 -17.49 -7.43 1.70
C SER A 104 -17.36 -8.91 1.35
N GLY A 105 -16.75 -9.72 2.23
CA GLY A 105 -16.40 -11.11 1.94
C GLY A 105 -15.31 -11.29 0.88
N HIS A 106 -14.62 -10.22 0.47
CA HIS A 106 -13.63 -10.27 -0.61
C HIS A 106 -12.40 -11.13 -0.23
N PRO A 107 -11.85 -11.93 -1.16
CA PRO A 107 -10.69 -12.80 -0.91
C PRO A 107 -9.35 -12.05 -0.96
N ALA A 108 -9.27 -10.90 -0.30
CA ALA A 108 -8.11 -9.99 -0.36
C ALA A 108 -6.87 -10.56 0.35
N ILE A 109 -7.03 -11.41 1.35
CA ILE A 109 -5.93 -11.94 2.20
C ILE A 109 -5.68 -13.43 2.00
N GLU A 110 -6.06 -14.01 0.85
CA GLU A 110 -5.88 -15.44 0.58
C GLU A 110 -4.38 -15.85 0.66
N PRO A 111 -4.01 -16.97 1.35
CA PRO A 111 -4.81 -18.13 1.79
C PRO A 111 -5.66 -17.96 3.05
N LEU A 112 -5.59 -16.82 3.74
CA LEU A 112 -6.47 -16.53 4.87
C LEU A 112 -7.87 -16.14 4.38
N ILE A 113 -8.85 -16.36 5.25
CA ILE A 113 -10.23 -15.95 5.02
C ILE A 113 -10.74 -15.18 6.25
N VAL A 114 -11.60 -14.20 6.01
CA VAL A 114 -12.41 -13.53 7.04
C VAL A 114 -13.87 -13.87 6.77
N THR A 115 -14.55 -14.40 7.77
CA THR A 115 -15.96 -14.77 7.66
C THR A 115 -16.87 -13.60 8.06
N PRO A 116 -18.15 -13.60 7.62
CA PRO A 116 -19.15 -12.62 8.08
C PRO A 116 -19.36 -12.60 9.60
N HIS A 117 -18.96 -13.66 10.31
CA HIS A 117 -19.03 -13.76 11.76
C HIS A 117 -17.80 -13.18 12.47
N SER A 118 -16.96 -12.39 11.77
CA SER A 118 -15.73 -11.80 12.31
C SER A 118 -14.73 -12.84 12.83
N VAL A 119 -14.62 -13.97 12.13
CA VAL A 119 -13.64 -15.02 12.39
C VAL A 119 -12.64 -15.08 11.24
N LEU A 120 -11.34 -15.04 11.57
CA LEU A 120 -10.22 -15.29 10.67
C LEU A 120 -9.84 -16.76 10.70
N SER A 121 -9.63 -17.37 9.53
CA SER A 121 -9.22 -18.76 9.39
C SER A 121 -8.39 -18.97 8.12
N ILE A 122 -8.07 -20.22 7.80
CA ILE A 122 -7.39 -20.63 6.56
C ILE A 122 -8.45 -21.17 5.60
N LYS A 123 -8.35 -20.81 4.31
CA LYS A 123 -9.25 -21.36 3.28
C LYS A 123 -9.17 -22.89 3.28
N HIS A 124 -10.33 -23.54 3.19
CA HIS A 124 -10.46 -25.00 3.30
C HIS A 124 -9.53 -25.78 2.35
N ALA A 125 -9.26 -25.23 1.16
CA ALA A 125 -8.35 -25.84 0.18
C ALA A 125 -6.90 -26.02 0.69
N TYR A 126 -6.48 -25.23 1.70
CA TYR A 126 -5.14 -25.27 2.28
C TYR A 126 -5.12 -25.82 3.72
N LEU A 127 -6.26 -25.76 4.42
CA LEU A 127 -6.38 -26.04 5.85
C LEU A 127 -5.90 -27.45 6.26
N PHE A 128 -6.13 -28.45 5.41
CA PHE A 128 -5.81 -29.85 5.71
C PHE A 128 -4.58 -30.37 4.97
N ASP A 129 -3.88 -29.52 4.22
CA ASP A 129 -2.61 -29.88 3.60
C ASP A 129 -1.46 -29.47 4.55
N PRO A 130 -0.75 -30.43 5.18
CA PRO A 130 0.31 -30.16 6.13
C PRO A 130 1.39 -29.27 5.54
N ARG A 131 1.69 -29.44 4.25
CA ARG A 131 2.68 -28.65 3.55
C ARG A 131 2.24 -27.20 3.42
N SER A 132 0.98 -26.97 3.09
CA SER A 132 0.39 -25.64 3.01
C SER A 132 0.41 -24.92 4.36
N VAL A 133 -0.07 -25.58 5.42
CA VAL A 133 -0.12 -24.98 6.76
C VAL A 133 1.30 -24.70 7.28
N TYR A 134 2.24 -25.62 7.08
CA TYR A 134 3.65 -25.41 7.42
C TYR A 134 4.25 -24.20 6.71
N THR A 135 4.08 -24.12 5.39
CA THR A 135 4.58 -23.00 4.58
C THR A 135 3.99 -21.68 5.07
N LEU A 136 2.69 -21.64 5.35
CA LEU A 136 2.03 -20.44 5.87
C LEU A 136 2.61 -20.01 7.22
N PHE A 137 2.77 -20.93 8.18
CA PHE A 137 3.19 -20.61 9.54
C PHE A 137 4.68 -20.31 9.67
N TYR A 138 5.55 -21.06 8.99
CA TYR A 138 6.99 -21.03 9.25
C TYR A 138 7.82 -20.44 8.12
N VAL A 139 7.34 -20.48 6.87
CA VAL A 139 8.03 -19.84 5.74
C VAL A 139 7.53 -18.42 5.56
N HIS A 140 6.21 -18.25 5.39
CA HIS A 140 5.61 -16.93 5.21
C HIS A 140 5.61 -16.13 6.51
N GLY A 141 5.27 -16.77 7.64
CA GLY A 141 5.30 -16.14 8.96
C GLY A 141 6.66 -15.50 9.30
N ALA A 142 7.77 -16.19 9.00
CA ALA A 142 9.12 -15.66 9.23
C ALA A 142 9.42 -14.45 8.33
N ARG A 143 9.13 -14.55 7.03
CA ARG A 143 9.32 -13.43 6.09
C ARG A 143 8.53 -12.19 6.48
N LEU A 144 7.29 -12.38 6.95
CA LEU A 144 6.43 -11.29 7.39
C LEU A 144 6.93 -10.66 8.69
N GLN A 145 7.53 -11.44 9.58
CA GLN A 145 8.17 -10.91 10.78
C GLN A 145 9.31 -9.95 10.40
N ASP A 146 10.17 -10.32 9.43
CA ASP A 146 11.23 -9.44 8.94
C ASP A 146 10.66 -8.14 8.37
N VAL A 147 9.56 -8.22 7.61
CA VAL A 147 8.84 -7.05 7.09
C VAL A 147 8.34 -6.17 8.25
N MET A 148 7.70 -6.74 9.27
CA MET A 148 7.22 -6.03 10.46
C MET A 148 8.35 -5.34 11.24
N GLU A 149 9.51 -5.98 11.35
CA GLU A 149 10.68 -5.41 12.02
C GLU A 149 11.34 -4.30 11.21
N SER A 150 11.24 -4.35 9.88
CA SER A 150 11.76 -3.33 8.96
C SER A 150 10.94 -2.04 8.94
N ILE A 151 9.70 -2.04 9.46
CA ILE A 151 8.83 -0.85 9.50
C ILE A 151 9.53 0.25 10.31
N PRO A 152 9.90 1.38 9.68
CA PRO A 152 10.69 2.38 10.35
C PRO A 152 9.91 3.05 11.49
N LYS A 153 10.47 2.98 12.70
CA LYS A 153 9.91 3.59 13.92
C LYS A 153 10.36 5.05 13.97
N SER A 154 9.43 6.01 13.95
CA SER A 154 9.77 7.43 13.74
C SER A 154 10.59 8.04 14.90
N SER A 155 10.45 7.51 16.12
CA SER A 155 11.44 7.66 17.20
C SER A 155 11.15 6.73 18.38
N LYS A 156 12.17 6.44 19.20
CA LYS A 156 12.05 5.71 20.48
C LYS A 156 11.08 6.35 21.49
N LYS A 157 10.65 7.61 21.28
CA LYS A 157 9.78 8.33 22.22
C LYS A 157 8.29 8.30 21.87
N ASN A 158 7.90 7.97 20.63
CA ASN A 158 6.51 8.22 20.20
C ASN A 158 5.75 7.03 19.61
N ASN A 159 6.32 5.82 19.53
CA ASN A 159 5.64 4.59 19.06
C ASN A 159 4.87 4.69 17.72
N ARG A 160 5.04 5.77 16.96
CA ARG A 160 4.42 6.01 15.64
C ARG A 160 5.37 5.53 14.54
N CYS A 161 4.81 4.91 13.50
CA CYS A 161 5.56 4.60 12.28
C CYS A 161 5.71 5.86 11.43
N LEU A 162 6.56 5.84 10.41
CA LEU A 162 6.74 6.99 9.50
C LEU A 162 5.43 7.41 8.82
N LEU A 163 4.59 6.46 8.37
CA LEU A 163 3.32 6.75 7.69
C LEU A 163 2.28 7.43 8.60
N HIS A 164 2.38 7.24 9.91
CA HIS A 164 1.52 7.90 10.90
C HIS A 164 2.27 8.96 11.74
N SER A 165 3.52 9.28 11.38
CA SER A 165 4.28 10.40 11.92
C SER A 165 4.03 11.63 11.05
N LEU A 166 4.05 12.82 11.64
CA LEU A 166 3.91 14.07 10.87
C LEU A 166 5.08 14.32 9.89
N ASP A 167 6.15 13.54 9.99
CA ASP A 167 7.38 13.69 9.20
C ASP A 167 7.26 13.16 7.76
N THR A 168 6.32 12.27 7.47
CA THR A 168 6.05 11.81 6.09
C THR A 168 5.52 12.91 5.20
N HIS A 169 4.88 13.94 5.76
CA HIS A 169 4.46 15.12 5.01
C HIS A 169 5.63 16.04 4.59
N LYS A 170 6.84 15.85 5.16
CA LYS A 170 8.01 16.70 4.89
C LYS A 170 9.01 16.08 3.92
N ALA A 171 9.07 14.75 3.84
CA ALA A 171 9.95 14.05 2.91
C ALA A 171 9.33 14.01 1.50
N LYS A 172 9.33 15.15 0.82
CA LYS A 172 9.03 15.21 -0.62
C LYS A 172 10.20 14.60 -1.39
N LEU A 173 10.21 13.28 -1.49
CA LEU A 173 11.13 12.58 -2.37
C LEU A 173 10.63 12.83 -3.80
N THR A 174 11.22 13.78 -4.49
CA THR A 174 10.87 14.13 -5.89
C THR A 174 11.12 12.96 -6.86
N GLY A 175 11.83 11.91 -6.44
CA GLY A 175 12.02 10.68 -7.20
C GLY A 175 10.93 9.60 -7.07
N SER A 176 9.92 9.75 -6.20
CA SER A 176 8.98 8.64 -5.93
C SER A 176 7.80 8.55 -6.90
N TRP A 177 7.62 9.51 -7.81
CA TRP A 177 6.44 9.55 -8.68
C TRP A 177 6.54 8.52 -9.82
N ILE A 178 7.76 8.24 -10.32
CA ILE A 178 7.97 7.27 -11.39
C ILE A 178 7.68 5.84 -10.91
N ASP A 179 8.09 5.51 -9.68
CA ASP A 179 7.79 4.22 -9.05
C ASP A 179 6.28 3.95 -9.01
N VAL A 180 5.47 4.98 -8.75
CA VAL A 180 4.00 4.87 -8.75
C VAL A 180 3.48 4.77 -10.16
N TRP A 181 4.00 5.61 -11.07
CA TRP A 181 3.59 5.66 -12.46
C TRP A 181 3.73 4.29 -13.15
N GLU A 182 4.81 3.58 -12.84
CA GLU A 182 5.09 2.23 -13.34
C GLU A 182 4.14 1.16 -12.75
N LEU A 183 3.55 1.41 -11.58
CA LEU A 183 2.59 0.49 -10.93
C LEU A 183 1.14 0.67 -11.42
N LEU A 184 0.82 1.79 -12.06
CA LEU A 184 -0.51 2.08 -12.63
C LEU A 184 -0.74 1.30 -13.94
N SER A 185 -1.92 0.71 -14.09
CA SER A 185 -2.47 0.27 -15.37
C SER A 185 -2.74 1.47 -16.28
N GLN A 186 -2.99 1.21 -17.57
CA GLN A 186 -3.27 2.30 -18.52
C GLN A 186 -4.52 3.08 -18.11
N ASP A 187 -5.61 2.41 -17.71
CA ASP A 187 -6.84 3.06 -17.26
C ASP A 187 -6.59 3.97 -16.05
N CYS A 188 -5.77 3.52 -15.10
CA CYS A 188 -5.39 4.36 -13.95
C CYS A 188 -4.51 5.55 -14.37
N ARG A 189 -3.62 5.38 -15.35
CA ARG A 189 -2.81 6.48 -15.90
C ARG A 189 -3.68 7.52 -16.58
N ASP A 190 -4.67 7.09 -17.35
CA ASP A 190 -5.59 7.96 -18.07
C ASP A 190 -6.39 8.84 -17.11
N GLU A 191 -6.86 8.30 -15.98
CA GLU A 191 -7.51 9.09 -14.92
C GLU A 191 -6.54 10.06 -14.21
N VAL A 192 -5.28 9.65 -14.00
CA VAL A 192 -4.29 10.53 -13.34
C VAL A 192 -4.01 11.77 -14.19
N VAL A 193 -3.88 11.61 -15.50
CA VAL A 193 -3.59 12.70 -16.45
C VAL A 193 -4.82 13.51 -16.86
N LEU A 194 -6.01 13.11 -16.40
CA LEU A 194 -7.26 13.86 -16.55
C LEU A 194 -7.43 14.83 -15.39
N ILE A 195 -7.23 16.12 -15.64
CA ILE A 195 -7.23 17.17 -14.62
C ILE A 195 -8.49 18.00 -14.71
N ASN A 196 -9.22 18.14 -13.61
CA ASN A 196 -10.37 19.04 -13.55
C ASN A 196 -9.92 20.50 -13.58
N CYS A 197 -10.54 21.31 -14.45
CA CYS A 197 -10.18 22.70 -14.65
C CYS A 197 -10.25 23.51 -13.34
N GLU A 198 -11.26 23.28 -12.51
CA GLU A 198 -11.42 23.98 -11.22
C GLU A 198 -10.31 23.60 -10.25
N SER A 199 -9.99 22.30 -10.17
CA SER A 199 -8.89 21.82 -9.33
C SER A 199 -7.52 22.39 -9.73
N LEU A 200 -7.26 22.57 -11.03
CA LEU A 200 -6.04 23.23 -11.50
C LEU A 200 -6.05 24.72 -11.17
N LEU A 201 -7.20 25.38 -11.31
CA LEU A 201 -7.35 26.79 -10.97
C LEU A 201 -7.06 27.03 -9.48
N GLU A 202 -7.51 26.16 -8.59
CA GLU A 202 -7.18 26.20 -7.16
C GLU A 202 -5.66 26.04 -6.91
N THR A 203 -5.01 25.11 -7.61
CA THR A 203 -3.55 24.97 -7.57
C THR A 203 -2.86 26.25 -8.01
N MET A 204 -3.31 26.85 -9.13
CA MET A 204 -2.77 28.11 -9.65
C MET A 204 -2.95 29.28 -8.69
N GLU A 205 -4.14 29.44 -8.09
CA GLU A 205 -4.39 30.52 -7.14
C GLU A 205 -3.51 30.41 -5.90
N THR A 206 -3.35 29.18 -5.38
CA THR A 206 -2.47 28.89 -4.25
C THR A 206 -1.02 29.21 -4.60
N TYR A 207 -0.58 28.81 -5.79
CA TYR A 207 0.75 29.10 -6.32
C TYR A 207 1.00 30.61 -6.47
N LEU A 208 0.13 31.33 -7.18
CA LEU A 208 0.28 32.77 -7.41
C LEU A 208 0.30 33.57 -6.10
N ARG A 209 -0.51 33.16 -5.11
CA ARG A 209 -0.54 33.74 -3.76
C ARG A 209 0.78 33.47 -3.02
N LYS A 210 1.30 32.24 -3.07
CA LYS A 210 2.57 31.85 -2.44
C LYS A 210 3.74 32.70 -2.96
N HIS A 211 3.77 33.01 -4.26
CA HIS A 211 4.85 33.78 -4.90
C HIS A 211 4.62 35.29 -4.97
N ARG A 212 3.47 35.78 -4.47
CA ARG A 212 3.13 37.23 -4.41
C ARG A 212 3.22 37.91 -5.79
N PHE A 213 2.68 37.26 -6.82
CA PHE A 213 2.58 37.86 -8.15
C PHE A 213 1.83 39.21 -8.08
N CYS A 214 2.34 40.24 -8.77
CA CYS A 214 1.61 41.50 -8.91
C CYS A 214 0.32 41.29 -9.73
N THR A 215 -0.64 42.21 -9.60
CA THR A 215 -1.96 42.13 -10.26
C THR A 215 -1.84 41.93 -11.77
N GLU A 216 -0.87 42.59 -12.42
CA GLU A 216 -0.67 42.50 -13.85
C GLU A 216 -0.15 41.12 -14.27
N CYS A 217 0.88 40.60 -13.60
CA CYS A 217 1.41 39.26 -13.89
C CYS A 217 0.37 38.18 -13.57
N LYS A 218 -0.39 38.33 -12.46
CA LYS A 218 -1.49 37.42 -12.12
C LYS A 218 -2.54 37.36 -13.25
N SER A 219 -2.91 38.51 -13.80
CA SER A 219 -3.88 38.59 -14.90
C SER A 219 -3.38 37.90 -16.16
N LYS A 220 -2.08 38.01 -16.49
CA LYS A 220 -1.48 37.29 -17.63
C LYS A 220 -1.50 35.77 -17.43
N VAL A 221 -1.20 35.28 -16.21
CA VAL A 221 -1.24 33.84 -15.91
C VAL A 221 -2.67 33.28 -15.99
N LEU A 222 -3.66 33.99 -15.46
CA LEU A 222 -5.07 33.59 -15.61
C LEU A 222 -5.55 33.64 -17.06
N ARG A 223 -5.06 34.62 -17.84
CA ARG A 223 -5.32 34.69 -19.29
C ARG A 223 -4.69 33.51 -20.03
N ALA A 224 -3.46 33.13 -19.70
CA ALA A 224 -2.81 31.94 -20.27
C ALA A 224 -3.58 30.64 -19.95
N TYR A 225 -4.10 30.51 -18.74
CA TYR A 225 -5.00 29.41 -18.38
C TYR A 225 -6.30 29.43 -19.20
N SER A 226 -6.90 30.60 -19.40
CA SER A 226 -8.11 30.74 -20.24
C SER A 226 -7.87 30.36 -21.71
N LEU A 227 -6.64 30.54 -22.21
CA LEU A 227 -6.23 30.06 -23.53
C LEU A 227 -6.08 28.53 -23.55
N LEU A 228 -5.59 27.92 -22.46
CA LEU A 228 -5.50 26.46 -22.32
C LEU A 228 -6.89 25.82 -22.25
N THR A 229 -7.82 26.41 -21.51
CA THR A 229 -9.19 25.88 -21.36
C THR A 229 -10.07 26.10 -22.59
N GLY A 230 -9.63 26.94 -23.53
CA GLY A 230 -10.39 27.28 -24.73
C GLY A 230 -11.46 28.36 -24.50
N ASP A 231 -11.42 29.06 -23.37
CA ASP A 231 -12.32 30.18 -23.07
C ASP A 231 -11.97 31.43 -23.91
N ILE A 232 -10.71 31.52 -24.37
CA ILE A 232 -10.20 32.59 -25.22
C ILE A 232 -9.52 31.97 -26.44
N ASP A 233 -9.78 32.53 -27.62
CA ASP A 233 -9.13 32.14 -28.87
C ASP A 233 -7.64 32.54 -28.88
N SER A 234 -6.77 31.58 -29.21
CA SER A 234 -5.33 31.74 -29.25
C SER A 234 -4.81 32.37 -30.54
N THR A 235 -5.59 32.38 -31.62
CA THR A 235 -5.16 32.83 -32.97
C THR A 235 -4.64 34.26 -33.03
N ASN A 236 -5.15 35.13 -32.16
CA ASN A 236 -4.83 36.55 -32.14
C ASN A 236 -4.03 36.97 -30.90
N GLU A 237 -3.66 36.04 -30.02
CA GLU A 237 -2.99 36.39 -28.77
C GLU A 237 -1.49 36.66 -29.00
N LYS A 238 -1.08 37.91 -28.82
CA LYS A 238 0.32 38.32 -28.98
C LYS A 238 1.21 37.67 -27.92
N GLY A 239 2.22 36.95 -28.38
CA GLY A 239 3.18 36.27 -27.50
C GLY A 239 2.69 34.92 -26.98
N TYR A 240 1.58 34.41 -27.51
CA TYR A 240 1.19 33.01 -27.33
C TYR A 240 2.14 32.09 -28.10
N CYS A 241 2.56 31.01 -27.44
CA CYS A 241 3.43 29.99 -27.99
C CYS A 241 2.70 28.64 -27.98
N ALA A 242 2.29 28.15 -29.16
CA ALA A 242 1.52 26.92 -29.28
C ALA A 242 2.32 25.68 -28.82
N THR A 243 3.63 25.64 -29.07
CA THR A 243 4.49 24.51 -28.69
C THR A 243 4.59 24.32 -27.18
N LEU A 244 4.34 25.36 -26.37
CA LEU A 244 4.31 25.21 -24.91
C LEU A 244 3.11 24.38 -24.44
N TYR A 245 1.99 24.41 -25.17
CA TYR A 245 0.79 23.63 -24.85
C TYR A 245 0.63 22.39 -25.73
N GLU A 246 1.65 22.05 -26.51
CA GLU A 246 1.71 20.77 -27.20
C GLU A 246 1.66 19.61 -26.18
N GLY A 247 0.88 18.57 -26.48
CA GLY A 247 0.62 17.49 -25.53
C GLY A 247 -0.48 17.77 -24.50
N LEU A 248 -1.12 18.96 -24.53
CA LEU A 248 -2.30 19.29 -23.72
C LEU A 248 -3.54 19.43 -24.60
N ARG A 249 -4.69 18.93 -24.12
CA ARG A 249 -5.99 19.14 -24.76
C ARG A 249 -7.03 19.47 -23.70
N CYS A 250 -7.92 20.41 -23.97
CA CYS A 250 -9.05 20.69 -23.08
C CYS A 250 -10.34 20.15 -23.69
N CYS A 251 -11.24 19.67 -22.83
CA CYS A 251 -12.63 19.37 -23.13
C CYS A 251 -13.52 20.46 -22.50
N PRO A 252 -13.88 21.53 -23.24
CA PRO A 252 -14.55 22.70 -22.66
C PRO A 252 -15.90 22.39 -22.02
N HIS A 253 -16.64 21.43 -22.58
CA HIS A 253 -17.96 21.03 -22.06
C HIS A 253 -17.87 20.28 -20.73
N GLU A 254 -16.89 19.38 -20.61
CA GLU A 254 -16.69 18.55 -19.40
C GLU A 254 -15.79 19.24 -18.37
N ARG A 255 -15.13 20.34 -18.77
CA ARG A 255 -14.20 21.13 -17.94
C ARG A 255 -13.05 20.30 -17.38
N HIS A 256 -12.44 19.48 -18.24
CA HIS A 256 -11.23 18.71 -17.95
C HIS A 256 -10.13 18.99 -18.97
N ILE A 257 -8.88 18.89 -18.50
CA ILE A 257 -7.65 18.99 -19.28
C ILE A 257 -7.03 17.59 -19.35
N HIS A 258 -6.82 17.11 -20.57
CA HIS A 258 -6.08 15.90 -20.88
C HIS A 258 -4.61 16.26 -21.05
N VAL A 259 -3.78 15.74 -20.16
CA VAL A 259 -2.31 15.79 -20.27
C VAL A 259 -1.85 14.56 -21.04
N SER A 260 -0.84 14.70 -21.90
CA SER A 260 -0.20 13.55 -22.56
C SER A 260 0.28 12.52 -21.52
N GLY A 261 -0.09 11.26 -21.72
CA GLY A 261 0.33 10.13 -20.89
C GLY A 261 1.76 9.66 -21.14
N GLU A 262 2.52 10.34 -22.00
CA GLU A 262 3.93 10.03 -22.24
C GLU A 262 4.77 10.32 -21.00
N THR A 263 5.52 9.33 -20.53
CA THR A 263 6.34 9.44 -19.31
C THR A 263 7.32 10.61 -19.36
N ASP A 264 7.96 10.85 -20.52
CA ASP A 264 8.89 11.96 -20.70
C ASP A 264 8.20 13.33 -20.60
N PHE A 265 6.96 13.43 -21.08
CA PHE A 265 6.17 14.65 -20.98
C PHE A 265 5.78 14.95 -19.53
N ILE A 266 5.33 13.92 -18.79
CA ILE A 266 5.01 14.03 -17.36
C ILE A 266 6.27 14.38 -16.56
N ALA A 267 7.40 13.72 -16.85
CA ALA A 267 8.69 14.02 -16.23
C ALA A 267 9.11 15.47 -16.48
N HIS A 268 8.90 15.98 -17.69
CA HIS A 268 9.16 17.38 -18.02
C HIS A 268 8.30 18.33 -17.18
N LEU A 269 6.98 18.10 -17.08
CA LEU A 269 6.08 18.92 -16.26
C LEU A 269 6.47 18.91 -14.78
N ILE A 270 6.74 17.72 -14.21
CA ILE A 270 7.13 17.58 -12.81
C ILE A 270 8.51 18.20 -12.56
N GLY A 271 9.46 18.05 -13.48
CA GLY A 271 10.78 18.67 -13.38
C GLY A 271 10.71 20.20 -13.35
N ARG A 272 9.76 20.80 -14.07
CA ARG A 272 9.48 22.25 -13.98
C ARG A 272 8.90 22.68 -12.63
N ALA A 273 8.16 21.79 -11.98
CA ALA A 273 7.58 22.02 -10.67
C ALA A 273 8.56 21.73 -9.51
N GLU A 274 9.62 20.96 -9.74
CA GLU A 274 10.57 20.53 -8.71
C GLU A 274 11.11 21.67 -7.82
N PRO A 275 11.53 22.84 -8.34
CA PRO A 275 11.96 23.94 -7.50
C PRO A 275 10.89 24.37 -6.48
N GLU A 276 9.62 24.32 -6.89
CA GLU A 276 8.49 24.70 -6.06
C GLU A 276 8.17 23.66 -5.00
N LEU A 277 8.29 22.39 -5.37
CA LEU A 277 8.12 21.25 -4.48
C LEU A 277 9.21 21.23 -3.40
N ALA A 278 10.46 21.56 -3.77
CA ALA A 278 11.60 21.72 -2.88
C ALA A 278 11.53 22.95 -1.95
N GLY A 279 10.48 23.78 -2.07
CA GLY A 279 10.25 24.91 -1.19
C GLY A 279 10.99 26.19 -1.59
N SER A 280 11.42 26.31 -2.84
CA SER A 280 11.98 27.55 -3.37
C SER A 280 10.99 28.71 -3.21
N ARG A 281 11.51 29.89 -2.84
CA ARG A 281 10.75 31.14 -2.73
C ARG A 281 11.39 32.23 -3.57
N ARG A 282 11.69 31.90 -4.83
CA ARG A 282 12.15 32.90 -5.79
C ARG A 282 10.99 33.82 -6.15
N GLU A 283 11.31 35.09 -6.32
CA GLU A 283 10.39 36.06 -6.88
C GLU A 283 10.17 35.71 -8.36
N ARG A 284 8.90 35.64 -8.78
CA ARG A 284 8.51 35.26 -10.14
C ARG A 284 7.60 36.33 -10.74
N HIS A 285 7.77 36.55 -12.04
CA HIS A 285 7.04 37.56 -12.79
C HIS A 285 6.71 37.02 -14.18
N ALA A 286 5.45 37.10 -14.58
CA ALA A 286 4.98 36.75 -15.92
C ALA A 286 4.80 38.03 -16.74
N LYS A 287 5.89 38.51 -17.36
CA LYS A 287 5.89 39.78 -18.10
C LYS A 287 5.20 39.66 -19.46
N THR A 288 5.27 38.48 -20.07
CA THR A 288 4.74 38.14 -21.40
C THR A 288 3.84 36.91 -21.31
N ILE A 289 3.03 36.66 -22.35
CA ILE A 289 2.07 35.55 -22.35
C ILE A 289 2.75 34.19 -22.39
N ASP A 290 3.83 34.02 -23.14
CA ASP A 290 4.66 32.81 -23.14
C ASP A 290 5.21 32.49 -21.73
N ILE A 291 5.76 33.49 -21.02
CA ILE A 291 6.17 33.29 -19.61
C ILE A 291 4.97 32.93 -18.74
N ALA A 292 3.80 33.52 -19.00
CA ALA A 292 2.58 33.18 -18.27
C ALA A 292 2.13 31.73 -18.55
N GLN A 293 2.26 31.23 -19.79
CA GLN A 293 2.02 29.83 -20.14
C GLN A 293 2.98 28.91 -19.39
N GLU A 294 4.26 29.29 -19.29
CA GLU A 294 5.27 28.55 -18.54
C GLU A 294 4.91 28.40 -17.05
N GLU A 295 4.28 29.40 -16.44
CA GLU A 295 3.76 29.33 -15.06
C GLU A 295 2.54 28.40 -14.95
N VAL A 296 1.66 28.36 -15.97
CA VAL A 296 0.55 27.38 -16.03
C VAL A 296 1.10 25.95 -16.10
N LEU A 297 2.14 25.70 -16.91
CA LEU A 297 2.81 24.40 -16.98
C LEU A 297 3.46 24.00 -15.65
N THR A 298 4.07 24.95 -14.94
CA THR A 298 4.56 24.70 -13.57
C THR A 298 3.42 24.28 -12.64
N CYS A 299 2.25 24.91 -12.73
CA CYS A 299 1.09 24.54 -11.90
C CYS A 299 0.54 23.15 -12.26
N LEU A 300 0.49 22.78 -13.54
CA LEU A 300 0.17 21.42 -13.98
C LEU A 300 1.13 20.38 -13.39
N GLY A 301 2.43 20.67 -13.43
CA GLY A 301 3.45 19.81 -12.82
C GLY A 301 3.28 19.64 -11.31
N ILE A 302 2.95 20.72 -10.59
CA ILE A 302 2.64 20.66 -9.16
C ILE A 302 1.42 19.77 -8.93
N HIS A 303 0.34 19.98 -9.68
CA HIS A 303 -0.91 19.24 -9.53
C HIS A 303 -0.70 17.73 -9.76
N LEU A 304 -0.03 17.36 -10.86
CA LEU A 304 0.29 15.96 -11.18
C LEU A 304 1.17 15.32 -10.10
N TYR A 305 2.21 16.02 -9.66
CA TYR A 305 3.07 15.51 -8.59
C TYR A 305 2.29 15.29 -7.30
N GLU A 306 1.47 16.24 -6.87
CA GLU A 306 0.67 16.11 -5.64
C GLU A 306 -0.33 14.95 -5.72
N ARG A 307 -0.97 14.76 -6.88
CA ARG A 307 -1.86 13.61 -7.13
C ARG A 307 -1.10 12.28 -7.08
N LEU A 308 0.01 12.15 -7.80
CA LEU A 308 0.84 10.95 -7.79
C LEU A 308 1.43 10.66 -6.40
N HIS A 309 1.84 11.70 -5.68
CA HIS A 309 2.32 11.58 -4.31
C HIS A 309 1.21 11.12 -3.35
N ARG A 310 -0.02 11.61 -3.50
CA ARG A 310 -1.18 11.13 -2.74
C ARG A 310 -1.43 9.65 -3.01
N ILE A 311 -1.40 9.24 -4.29
CA ILE A 311 -1.54 7.83 -4.68
C ILE A 311 -0.46 6.98 -4.01
N TRP A 312 0.81 7.40 -4.09
CA TRP A 312 1.92 6.73 -3.42
C TRP A 312 1.69 6.55 -1.92
N GLN A 313 1.27 7.62 -1.23
CA GLN A 313 1.03 7.59 0.22
C GLN A 313 -0.06 6.60 0.58
N LYS A 314 -1.17 6.62 -0.16
CA LYS A 314 -2.31 5.71 0.02
C LYS A 314 -1.92 4.27 -0.24
N LEU A 315 -1.24 4.02 -1.36
CA LEU A 315 -0.75 2.70 -1.75
C LEU A 315 0.15 2.09 -0.68
N ARG A 316 1.15 2.85 -0.18
CA ARG A 316 2.06 2.37 0.87
C ARG A 316 1.37 2.14 2.21
N ALA A 317 0.43 3.01 2.57
CA ALA A 317 -0.33 2.86 3.81
C ALA A 317 -1.20 1.61 3.81
N GLU A 318 -1.87 1.34 2.70
CA GLU A 318 -2.74 0.18 2.57
C GLU A 318 -1.93 -1.12 2.41
N GLU A 319 -0.78 -1.09 1.71
CA GLU A 319 0.12 -2.23 1.57
C GLU A 319 0.65 -2.68 2.94
N GLN A 320 1.15 -1.73 3.74
CA GLN A 320 1.61 -2.02 5.10
C GLN A 320 0.46 -2.52 5.99
N THR A 321 -0.76 -1.99 5.80
CA THR A 321 -1.94 -2.43 6.57
C THR A 321 -2.31 -3.88 6.26
N TRP A 322 -2.27 -4.24 4.98
CA TRP A 322 -2.50 -5.61 4.53
C TRP A 322 -1.45 -6.57 5.03
N GLU A 323 -0.15 -6.23 4.92
CA GLU A 323 0.96 -7.04 5.42
C GLU A 323 0.85 -7.28 6.94
N MET A 324 0.48 -6.24 7.70
CA MET A 324 0.23 -6.34 9.14
C MET A 324 -0.94 -7.27 9.46
N LEU A 325 -2.08 -7.10 8.77
CA LEU A 325 -3.25 -7.94 8.99
C LEU A 325 -2.92 -9.41 8.69
N PHE A 326 -2.25 -9.66 7.57
CA PHE A 326 -1.85 -10.99 7.15
C PHE A 326 -0.87 -11.61 8.16
N TYR A 327 0.16 -10.88 8.59
CA TYR A 327 1.11 -11.34 9.61
C TYR A 327 0.42 -11.69 10.93
N VAL A 328 -0.36 -10.75 11.48
CA VAL A 328 -1.03 -10.96 12.77
C VAL A 328 -2.03 -12.12 12.68
N GLY A 329 -2.70 -12.28 11.54
CA GLY A 329 -3.56 -13.43 11.25
C GLY A 329 -2.77 -14.75 11.31
N VAL A 330 -1.69 -14.86 10.55
CA VAL A 330 -0.82 -16.05 10.51
C VAL A 330 -0.23 -16.37 11.89
N ASP A 331 0.32 -15.38 12.60
CA ASP A 331 0.93 -15.58 13.91
C ASP A 331 -0.10 -16.02 14.96
N THR A 332 -1.31 -15.44 14.93
CA THR A 332 -2.38 -15.81 15.86
C THR A 332 -2.89 -17.23 15.58
N LEU A 333 -3.06 -17.60 14.32
CA LEU A 333 -3.43 -18.97 13.92
C LEU A 333 -2.37 -19.99 14.32
N ARG A 334 -1.09 -19.69 14.05
CA ARG A 334 0.04 -20.54 14.44
C ARG A 334 0.06 -20.77 15.94
N LYS A 335 -0.03 -19.71 16.74
CA LYS A 335 -0.04 -19.82 18.21
C LYS A 335 -1.24 -20.62 18.72
N SER A 336 -2.41 -20.44 18.12
CA SER A 336 -3.62 -21.22 18.45
C SER A 336 -3.38 -22.72 18.21
N PHE A 337 -2.86 -23.06 17.03
CA PHE A 337 -2.48 -24.44 16.69
C PHE A 337 -1.43 -25.02 17.65
N GLU A 338 -0.34 -24.30 17.92
CA GLU A 338 0.74 -24.76 18.80
C GLU A 338 0.22 -25.03 20.22
N MET A 339 -0.60 -24.13 20.76
CA MET A 339 -1.23 -24.33 22.08
C MET A 339 -2.17 -25.54 22.10
N ALA A 340 -2.94 -25.78 21.03
CA ALA A 340 -3.84 -26.93 20.95
C ALA A 340 -3.08 -28.26 20.90
N VAL A 341 -1.98 -28.30 20.14
CA VAL A 341 -1.10 -29.48 20.09
C VAL A 341 -0.50 -29.78 21.46
N GLU A 342 0.03 -28.75 22.15
CA GLU A 342 0.58 -28.91 23.51
C GLU A 342 -0.47 -29.41 24.51
N GLN A 343 -1.68 -28.85 24.46
CA GLN A 343 -2.78 -29.27 25.32
C GLN A 343 -3.16 -30.74 25.08
N LYS A 344 -3.17 -31.18 23.83
CA LYS A 344 -3.56 -32.56 23.48
C LYS A 344 -2.45 -33.58 23.75
N GLN A 345 -1.19 -33.19 23.62
CA GLN A 345 -0.04 -34.01 23.99
C GLN A 345 0.14 -34.09 25.52
N GLY A 346 -0.36 -33.10 26.26
CA GLY A 346 -0.28 -33.05 27.72
C GLY A 346 1.06 -32.58 28.26
N PHE A 347 1.94 -32.04 27.40
CA PHE A 347 3.20 -31.42 27.76
C PHE A 347 3.53 -30.30 26.78
N THR A 348 4.21 -29.26 27.25
CA THR A 348 4.62 -28.09 26.46
C THR A 348 5.82 -28.41 25.56
N GLN A 349 6.04 -27.63 24.50
CA GLN A 349 7.25 -27.76 23.67
C GLN A 349 8.54 -27.60 24.50
N LEU A 350 8.51 -26.75 25.52
CA LEU A 350 9.64 -26.56 26.44
C LEU A 350 9.94 -27.85 27.22
N GLU A 351 8.91 -28.52 27.74
CA GLU A 351 9.06 -29.79 28.45
C GLU A 351 9.58 -30.90 27.53
N GLN A 352 9.09 -30.96 26.28
CA GLN A 352 9.60 -31.90 25.29
C GLN A 352 11.08 -31.67 25.00
N LEU A 353 11.49 -30.42 24.77
CA LEU A 353 12.88 -30.06 24.50
C LEU A 353 13.79 -30.37 25.71
N CYS A 354 13.30 -30.14 26.93
CA CYS A 354 14.01 -30.54 28.14
C CYS A 354 14.20 -32.06 28.24
N LEU A 355 13.23 -32.85 27.80
CA LEU A 355 13.35 -34.33 27.77
C LEU A 355 14.37 -34.77 26.72
N GLU A 356 14.32 -34.21 25.51
CA GLU A 356 15.26 -34.51 24.42
C GLU A 356 16.71 -34.17 24.82
N ILE A 357 16.94 -33.02 25.46
CA ILE A 357 18.27 -32.64 25.97
C ILE A 357 18.75 -33.65 27.02
N LYS A 358 17.88 -34.04 27.97
CA LYS A 358 18.22 -35.04 29.00
C LYS A 358 18.50 -36.43 28.41
N GLU A 359 17.84 -36.80 27.31
CA GLU A 359 18.12 -38.05 26.60
C GLU A 359 19.42 -37.99 25.81
N GLU A 360 19.70 -36.87 25.15
CA GLU A 360 21.00 -36.65 24.50
C GLU A 360 22.15 -36.66 25.51
N GLU A 361 22.01 -36.02 26.66
CA GLU A 361 23.00 -36.04 27.74
C GLU A 361 23.25 -37.46 28.24
N ARG A 362 22.18 -38.22 28.56
CA ARG A 362 22.31 -39.64 28.94
C ARG A 362 22.98 -40.48 27.85
N ALA A 363 22.65 -40.25 26.58
CA ALA A 363 23.27 -40.95 25.46
C ALA A 363 24.75 -40.58 25.28
N ARG A 364 25.15 -39.35 25.59
CA ARG A 364 26.55 -38.91 25.60
C ARG A 364 27.33 -39.52 26.77
N GLU A 365 26.75 -39.56 27.96
CA GLU A 365 27.33 -40.21 29.15
C GLU A 365 27.56 -41.71 28.90
N LEU A 366 26.55 -42.43 28.40
CA LEU A 366 26.66 -43.86 28.04
C LEU A 366 27.73 -44.14 26.96
N LYS A 367 28.00 -43.17 26.07
CA LYS A 367 29.08 -43.27 25.08
C LYS A 367 30.46 -42.97 25.67
N GLN A 368 30.55 -42.15 26.72
CA GLN A 368 31.78 -41.88 27.45
C GLN A 368 32.15 -43.03 28.40
N GLU A 369 31.17 -43.68 29.03
CA GLU A 369 31.39 -44.86 29.89
C GLU A 369 31.81 -46.11 29.11
N LYS A 370 31.50 -46.17 27.81
CA LYS A 370 31.89 -47.27 26.91
C LYS A 370 33.24 -47.05 26.20
N LYS A 371 33.91 -45.92 26.48
CA LYS A 371 35.23 -45.58 25.97
C LYS A 371 36.26 -45.73 27.08
#